data_AF-A0A954TKL2-F1
#
_entry.id   AF-A0A954TKL2-F1
#
_cell.length_a   1.000
_cell.length_b   1.000
_cell.length_c   1.000
_cell.angle_alpha   90.00
_cell.angle_beta   90.00
_cell.angle_gamma   90.00
#
_symmetry.space_group_name_H-M   'P 1'
#
loop_
_entity.id
_entity.type
_entity.pdbx_description
1 polymer ?
#
loop_
_entity_poly.entity_id
_entity_poly.type
_entity_poly.pdbx_seq_one_letter_code
_entity_poly.pdbx_strand_id
1 'polypeptide(L)'
;WRGPMLHGSINQFLGMTEWGELDYLIIDMPPGTGDVALTLSQAIPLAGSVVVCTPQEVALLDAVKAIAMFRKVNIPILGMVENMSGFLCPDCGKTYEIFGKGGAREKAEAMDIPFLGGLPLDIKLRVAGDEGKLSTAINEDDAARAPIERIAQAMVRTLAARNAAAPPKPTLPTL
;
A
#
# COMPACT_ATOMS: atom_id res chain seq x y z
N TRP A 1 -12.89 -16.36 5.13
CA TRP A 1 -12.31 -17.42 4.27
C TRP A 1 -11.41 -18.31 5.13
N ARG A 2 -11.44 -19.65 4.97
CA ARG A 2 -10.62 -20.58 5.78
C ARG A 2 -9.25 -20.84 5.11
N GLY A 3 -8.18 -20.87 5.89
CA GLY A 3 -6.76 -20.82 5.47
C GLY A 3 -6.33 -21.73 4.29
N PRO A 4 -6.68 -23.02 4.23
CA PRO A 4 -6.21 -23.91 3.16
C PRO A 4 -6.75 -23.55 1.75
N MET A 5 -8.00 -23.09 1.65
CA MET A 5 -8.59 -22.68 0.37
C MET A 5 -7.98 -21.36 -0.13
N LEU A 6 -7.62 -20.47 0.79
CA LEU A 6 -6.95 -19.21 0.48
C LEU A 6 -5.55 -19.46 -0.08
N HIS A 7 -4.80 -20.42 0.49
CA HIS A 7 -3.49 -20.81 0.00
C HIS A 7 -3.53 -21.36 -1.43
N GLY A 8 -4.44 -22.30 -1.70
CA GLY A 8 -4.62 -22.84 -3.05
C GLY A 8 -4.99 -21.76 -4.08
N SER A 9 -5.89 -20.85 -3.70
CA SER A 9 -6.32 -19.75 -4.56
C SER A 9 -5.17 -18.79 -4.89
N ILE A 10 -4.34 -18.43 -3.91
CA ILE A 10 -3.18 -17.56 -4.11
C ILE A 10 -2.17 -18.19 -5.08
N ASN A 11 -1.84 -19.47 -4.88
CA ASN A 11 -0.91 -20.17 -5.77
C ASN A 11 -1.47 -20.30 -7.19
N GLN A 12 -2.78 -20.52 -7.33
CA GLN A 12 -3.45 -20.54 -8.62
C GLN A 12 -3.40 -19.16 -9.29
N PHE A 13 -3.70 -18.07 -8.59
CA PHE A 13 -3.63 -16.72 -9.15
C PHE A 13 -2.21 -16.34 -9.58
N LEU A 14 -1.20 -16.69 -8.78
CA LEU A 14 0.19 -16.36 -9.09
C LEU A 14 0.79 -17.24 -10.18
N GLY A 15 0.45 -18.54 -10.22
CA GLY A 15 1.08 -19.51 -11.11
C GLY A 15 0.28 -19.89 -12.36
N MET A 16 -1.05 -19.70 -12.37
CA MET A 16 -1.94 -20.11 -13.47
C MET A 16 -2.60 -18.93 -14.19
N THR A 17 -2.19 -17.70 -13.89
CA THR A 17 -2.64 -16.50 -14.61
C THR A 17 -1.55 -16.05 -15.58
N GLU A 18 -1.92 -15.78 -16.83
CA GLU A 18 -1.02 -15.21 -17.82
C GLU A 18 -0.87 -13.69 -17.60
N TRP A 19 0.02 -13.31 -16.68
CA TRP A 19 0.30 -11.91 -16.36
C TRP A 19 1.05 -11.14 -17.46
N GLY A 20 1.77 -11.85 -18.33
CA GLY A 20 2.65 -11.24 -19.33
C GLY A 20 3.90 -10.61 -18.71
N GLU A 21 4.48 -9.63 -19.42
CA GLU A 21 5.59 -8.82 -18.90
C GLU A 21 5.02 -7.66 -18.07
N LEU A 22 5.47 -7.55 -16.81
CA LEU A 22 5.05 -6.51 -15.88
C LEU A 22 6.25 -5.94 -15.14
N ASP A 23 6.30 -4.62 -14.97
CA ASP A 23 7.25 -3.98 -14.06
C ASP A 23 6.82 -4.13 -12.59
N TYR A 24 5.50 -4.13 -12.35
CA TYR A 24 4.91 -4.18 -11.02
C TYR A 24 3.65 -5.06 -11.00
N LEU A 25 3.57 -5.94 -10.00
CA LEU A 25 2.35 -6.64 -9.63
C LEU A 25 1.93 -6.17 -8.23
N ILE A 26 0.83 -5.43 -8.15
CA ILE A 26 0.28 -4.94 -6.87
C ILE A 26 -0.76 -5.94 -6.36
N ILE A 27 -0.56 -6.41 -5.13
CA ILE A 27 -1.45 -7.36 -4.47
C ILE A 27 -2.22 -6.62 -3.38
N ASP A 28 -3.53 -6.45 -3.58
CA ASP A 28 -4.41 -5.93 -2.54
C ASP A 28 -4.71 -7.04 -1.52
N MET A 29 -4.26 -6.85 -0.29
CA MET A 29 -4.40 -7.86 0.76
C MET A 29 -5.66 -7.59 1.58
N PRO A 30 -6.42 -8.64 1.95
CA PRO A 30 -7.55 -8.48 2.85
C PRO A 30 -7.08 -7.90 4.21
N PRO A 31 -7.92 -7.10 4.88
CA PRO A 31 -7.56 -6.48 6.15
C PRO A 31 -7.33 -7.54 7.23
N GLY A 32 -6.32 -7.33 8.08
CA GLY A 32 -6.17 -8.03 9.36
C GLY A 32 -5.67 -9.48 9.33
N THR A 33 -5.34 -10.09 8.18
CA THR A 33 -4.94 -11.51 8.15
C THR A 33 -3.45 -11.71 7.86
N GLY A 34 -2.67 -12.00 8.91
CA GLY A 34 -1.26 -12.42 8.78
C GLY A 34 -1.05 -13.70 7.97
N ASP A 35 -2.08 -14.55 7.86
CA ASP A 35 -2.02 -15.81 7.11
C ASP A 35 -1.82 -15.61 5.60
N VAL A 36 -2.40 -14.55 5.03
CA VAL A 36 -2.21 -14.21 3.60
C VAL A 36 -0.80 -13.74 3.35
N ALA A 37 -0.29 -12.85 4.19
CA ALA A 37 1.08 -12.35 4.07
C ALA A 37 2.12 -13.46 4.26
N LEU A 38 1.89 -14.38 5.21
CA LEU A 38 2.72 -15.57 5.37
C LEU A 38 2.68 -16.44 4.10
N THR A 39 1.49 -16.72 3.58
CA THR A 39 1.32 -17.50 2.36
C THR A 39 2.04 -16.85 1.18
N LEU A 40 1.86 -15.54 0.97
CA LEU A 40 2.52 -14.80 -0.11
C LEU A 40 4.05 -14.81 0.05
N SER A 41 4.55 -14.65 1.28
CA SER A 41 6.00 -14.70 1.56
C SER A 41 6.64 -16.06 1.23
N GLN A 42 5.85 -17.13 1.28
CA GLN A 42 6.28 -18.50 0.94
C GLN A 42 6.11 -18.81 -0.55
N ALA A 43 5.12 -18.20 -1.19
CA ALA A 43 4.80 -18.46 -2.60
C ALA A 43 5.73 -17.70 -3.56
N ILE A 44 6.03 -16.42 -3.27
CA ILE A 44 6.84 -15.56 -4.14
C ILE A 44 7.76 -14.62 -3.34
N PRO A 45 8.92 -14.23 -3.89
CA PRO A 45 9.74 -13.19 -3.31
C PRO A 45 9.02 -11.83 -3.45
N LEU A 46 8.58 -11.26 -2.34
CA LEU A 46 7.92 -9.95 -2.32
C LEU A 46 8.96 -8.81 -2.31
N ALA A 47 8.80 -7.87 -3.24
CA ALA A 47 9.63 -6.66 -3.32
C ALA A 47 9.44 -5.74 -2.09
N GLY A 48 8.23 -5.72 -1.54
CA GLY A 48 7.89 -5.06 -0.29
C GLY A 48 6.40 -4.85 -0.09
N SER A 49 6.04 -4.17 0.99
CA SER A 49 4.68 -3.86 1.40
C SER A 49 4.51 -2.37 1.66
N VAL A 50 3.31 -1.87 1.39
CA VAL A 50 2.86 -0.53 1.76
C VAL A 50 1.70 -0.67 2.72
N VAL A 51 1.75 0.05 3.84
CA VAL A 51 0.70 0.01 4.87
C VAL A 51 -0.15 1.26 4.75
N VAL A 52 -1.42 1.08 4.40
CA VAL A 52 -2.39 2.18 4.31
C VAL A 52 -3.22 2.22 5.58
N CYS A 53 -3.32 3.38 6.21
CA CYS A 53 -4.06 3.55 7.45
C CYS A 53 -4.74 4.92 7.51
N THR A 54 -5.82 5.04 8.26
CA THR A 54 -6.45 6.32 8.57
C THR A 54 -5.91 6.90 9.89
N PRO A 55 -6.05 8.21 10.16
CA PRO A 55 -5.32 8.86 11.26
C PRO A 55 -5.83 8.50 12.66
N GLN A 56 -6.98 7.84 12.79
CA GLN A 56 -7.57 7.48 14.08
C GLN A 56 -6.72 6.44 14.82
N GLU A 57 -6.60 6.60 16.13
CA GLU A 57 -5.81 5.73 17.00
C GLU A 57 -6.14 4.23 16.85
N VAL A 58 -7.42 3.89 16.74
CA VAL A 58 -7.86 2.49 16.56
C VAL A 58 -7.34 1.90 15.26
N ALA A 59 -7.36 2.66 14.15
CA ALA A 59 -6.84 2.20 12.87
C ALA A 59 -5.31 2.04 12.92
N LEU A 60 -4.62 2.95 13.60
CA LEU A 60 -3.16 2.90 13.76
C LEU A 60 -2.71 1.65 14.52
N LEU A 61 -3.48 1.19 15.52
CA LEU A 61 -3.17 -0.04 16.24
C LEU A 61 -3.12 -1.26 15.32
N ASP A 62 -4.01 -1.33 14.34
CA ASP A 62 -4.03 -2.45 13.39
C ASP A 62 -2.90 -2.34 12.35
N ALA A 63 -2.55 -1.13 11.92
CA ALA A 63 -1.38 -0.90 11.07
C ALA A 63 -0.08 -1.32 11.76
N VAL A 64 0.09 -1.00 13.05
CA VAL A 64 1.26 -1.43 13.84
C VAL A 64 1.37 -2.96 13.91
N LYS A 65 0.26 -3.67 14.10
CA LYS A 65 0.24 -5.14 14.08
C LYS A 65 0.63 -5.70 12.71
N ALA A 66 0.12 -5.10 11.63
CA ALA A 66 0.46 -5.51 10.26
C ALA A 66 1.96 -5.34 9.97
N ILE A 67 2.53 -4.18 10.35
CA ILE A 67 3.97 -3.88 10.25
C ILE A 67 4.80 -4.93 11.00
N ALA A 68 4.43 -5.24 12.24
CA ALA A 68 5.12 -6.24 13.04
C ALA A 68 5.07 -7.64 12.39
N MET A 69 3.92 -8.00 11.81
CA MET A 69 3.75 -9.27 11.10
C MET A 69 4.60 -9.33 9.83
N PHE A 70 4.63 -8.29 8.99
CA PHE A 70 5.49 -8.25 7.80
C PHE A 70 6.96 -8.40 8.15
N ARG A 71 7.44 -7.72 9.20
CA ARG A 71 8.82 -7.90 9.69
C ARG A 71 9.10 -9.34 10.10
N LYS A 72 8.15 -10.01 10.77
CA LYS A 72 8.30 -11.41 11.20
C LYS A 72 8.43 -12.38 10.03
N VAL A 73 7.78 -12.11 8.91
CA VAL A 73 7.87 -12.94 7.68
C VAL A 73 8.88 -12.38 6.66
N ASN A 74 9.77 -11.49 7.09
CA ASN A 74 10.82 -10.86 6.28
C ASN A 74 10.31 -10.12 5.03
N ILE A 75 9.08 -9.61 5.05
CA ILE A 75 8.56 -8.75 3.99
C ILE A 75 9.09 -7.32 4.22
N PRO A 76 9.77 -6.72 3.25
CA PRO A 76 10.22 -5.33 3.30
C PRO A 76 9.06 -4.35 3.46
N ILE A 77 9.22 -3.31 4.28
CA ILE A 77 8.22 -2.24 4.38
C ILE A 77 8.72 -1.05 3.57
N LEU A 78 8.04 -0.75 2.47
CA LEU A 78 8.37 0.37 1.58
C LEU A 78 7.85 1.70 2.16
N GLY A 79 6.81 1.65 2.99
CA GLY A 79 6.39 2.79 3.77
C GLY A 79 4.91 2.74 4.17
N MET A 80 4.48 3.84 4.79
CA MET A 80 3.14 4.03 5.29
C MET A 80 2.43 5.19 4.58
N VAL A 81 1.16 5.01 4.27
CA VAL A 81 0.29 6.02 3.65
C VAL A 81 -0.83 6.38 4.63
N GLU A 82 -1.06 7.67 4.83
CA GLU A 82 -2.20 8.17 5.59
C GLU A 82 -3.40 8.41 4.66
N ASN A 83 -4.37 7.50 4.65
CA ASN A 83 -5.63 7.71 3.95
C ASN A 83 -6.55 8.62 4.77
N MET A 84 -7.43 9.38 4.11
CA MET A 84 -8.37 10.31 4.73
C MET A 84 -7.69 11.35 5.65
N SER A 85 -6.51 11.84 5.26
CA SER A 85 -5.64 12.77 6.03
C SER A 85 -6.17 14.22 6.18
N GLY A 86 -7.45 14.43 5.90
CA GLY A 86 -8.13 15.71 5.91
C GLY A 86 -9.11 15.86 4.76
N PHE A 87 -9.95 16.88 4.80
CA PHE A 87 -10.92 17.21 3.76
C PHE A 87 -10.77 18.68 3.38
N LEU A 88 -10.38 18.95 2.13
CA LEU A 88 -10.35 20.31 1.60
C LEU A 88 -11.75 20.66 1.11
N CYS A 89 -12.39 21.62 1.78
CA CYS A 89 -13.71 22.08 1.37
C CYS A 89 -13.61 22.80 0.02
N PRO A 90 -14.29 22.32 -1.03
CA PRO A 90 -14.20 22.91 -2.36
C PRO A 90 -14.78 24.32 -2.42
N ASP A 91 -15.76 24.63 -1.55
CA ASP A 91 -16.52 25.88 -1.62
C ASP A 91 -15.90 27.02 -0.79
N CYS A 92 -15.10 26.71 0.23
CA CYS A 92 -14.54 27.72 1.12
C CYS A 92 -13.02 27.63 1.34
N GLY A 93 -12.36 26.62 0.78
CA GLY A 93 -10.91 26.42 0.88
C GLY A 93 -10.40 26.05 2.27
N LYS A 94 -11.28 25.85 3.27
CA LYS A 94 -10.90 25.38 4.60
C LYS A 94 -10.60 23.88 4.58
N THR A 95 -9.57 23.48 5.33
CA THR A 95 -9.24 22.08 5.55
C THR A 95 -9.83 21.61 6.87
N TYR A 96 -10.52 20.48 6.84
CA TYR A 96 -11.11 19.84 8.01
C TYR A 96 -10.43 18.51 8.30
N GLU A 97 -10.00 18.30 9.54
CA GLU A 97 -9.36 17.06 9.99
C GLU A 97 -10.42 16.11 10.56
N ILE A 98 -11.35 15.68 9.72
CA ILE A 98 -12.54 14.89 10.11
C ILE A 98 -12.18 13.67 10.96
N PHE A 99 -11.04 13.05 10.65
CA PHE A 99 -10.55 11.84 11.31
C PHE A 99 -9.24 12.06 12.07
N GLY A 100 -8.87 13.32 12.32
CA GLY A 100 -7.52 13.71 12.75
C GLY A 100 -6.55 13.78 11.57
N LYS A 101 -5.26 13.98 11.88
CA LYS A 101 -4.18 14.10 10.89
C LYS A 101 -2.84 13.78 11.53
N GLY A 102 -1.92 13.20 10.75
CA GLY A 102 -0.52 12.99 11.15
C GLY A 102 -0.25 11.74 11.96
N GLY A 103 -1.28 11.03 12.43
CA GLY A 103 -1.11 9.82 13.23
C GLY A 103 -0.31 8.72 12.50
N ALA A 104 -0.50 8.55 11.19
CA ALA A 104 0.29 7.58 10.42
C ALA A 104 1.74 8.04 10.23
N ARG A 105 1.99 9.34 10.09
CA ARG A 105 3.36 9.89 10.00
C ARG A 105 4.12 9.67 11.30
N GLU A 106 3.52 10.01 12.44
CA GLU A 106 4.12 9.82 13.75
C GLU A 106 4.44 8.34 14.02
N LYS A 107 3.53 7.42 13.66
CA LYS A 107 3.81 5.98 13.78
C LYS A 107 4.89 5.51 12.83
N ALA A 108 4.91 6.03 11.60
CA ALA A 108 5.95 5.71 10.63
C ALA A 108 7.34 6.12 11.14
N GLU A 109 7.48 7.33 11.68
CA GLU A 109 8.71 7.84 12.28
C GLU A 109 9.11 7.01 13.52
N ALA A 110 8.16 6.74 14.42
CA ALA A 110 8.43 5.94 15.63
C ALA A 110 8.88 4.50 15.33
N MET A 111 8.47 3.95 14.18
CA MET A 111 8.82 2.60 13.75
C MET A 111 10.01 2.58 12.77
N ASP A 112 10.62 3.72 12.45
CA ASP A 112 11.68 3.85 11.46
C ASP A 112 11.28 3.27 10.08
N ILE A 113 10.11 3.69 9.59
CA ILE A 113 9.64 3.36 8.24
C ILE A 113 9.32 4.63 7.44
N PRO A 114 9.49 4.62 6.11
CA PRO A 114 9.21 5.80 5.28
C PRO A 114 7.73 6.20 5.34
N PHE A 115 7.46 7.49 5.49
CA PHE A 115 6.13 8.05 5.25
C PHE A 115 5.98 8.45 3.80
N LEU A 116 5.06 7.82 3.06
CA LEU A 116 4.91 7.99 1.62
C LEU A 116 4.00 9.18 1.26
N GLY A 117 3.13 9.61 2.17
CA GLY A 117 2.24 10.74 1.96
C GLY A 117 0.86 10.54 2.58
N GLY A 118 0.08 11.62 2.55
CA GLY A 118 -1.33 11.63 2.94
C GLY A 118 -2.23 11.81 1.73
N LEU A 119 -3.30 11.02 1.67
CA LEU A 119 -4.39 11.17 0.71
C LEU A 119 -5.57 11.84 1.42
N PRO A 120 -5.97 13.07 1.05
CA PRO A 120 -7.15 13.71 1.61
C PRO A 120 -8.43 13.06 1.09
N LEU A 121 -9.53 13.25 1.80
CA LEU A 121 -10.88 12.95 1.34
C LEU A 121 -11.21 13.84 0.15
N ASP A 122 -11.60 13.20 -0.95
CA ASP A 122 -12.06 13.85 -2.17
C ASP A 122 -13.45 13.32 -2.54
N ILE A 123 -14.41 14.24 -2.62
CA ILE A 123 -15.81 13.93 -2.96
C ILE A 123 -15.91 13.34 -4.36
N LYS A 124 -15.15 13.86 -5.33
CA LYS A 124 -15.18 13.39 -6.72
C LYS A 124 -14.62 11.98 -6.81
N LEU A 125 -13.51 11.69 -6.15
CA LEU A 125 -12.94 10.34 -6.13
C LEU A 125 -13.90 9.33 -5.50
N ARG A 126 -14.58 9.71 -4.41
CA ARG A 126 -15.58 8.84 -3.77
C ARG A 126 -16.77 8.57 -4.69
N VAL A 127 -17.35 9.60 -5.32
CA VAL A 127 -18.44 9.42 -6.31
C VAL A 127 -17.99 8.56 -7.48
N ALA A 128 -16.83 8.87 -8.06
CA ALA A 128 -16.29 8.13 -9.19
C ALA A 128 -15.96 6.68 -8.84
N GLY A 129 -15.53 6.41 -7.61
CA GLY A 129 -15.34 5.06 -7.08
C GLY A 129 -16.65 4.26 -7.07
N ASP A 130 -17.71 4.84 -6.51
CA ASP A 130 -19.04 4.21 -6.47
C ASP A 130 -19.60 3.95 -7.88
N GLU A 131 -19.27 4.80 -8.85
CA GLU A 131 -19.67 4.66 -10.25
C GLU A 131 -18.75 3.75 -11.11
N GLY A 132 -17.63 3.26 -10.56
CA GLY A 132 -16.64 2.50 -11.32
C GLY A 132 -15.85 3.33 -12.35
N LYS A 133 -15.81 4.65 -12.19
CA LYS A 133 -15.11 5.62 -13.08
C LYS A 133 -13.86 6.23 -12.45
N LEU A 134 -13.28 5.54 -11.46
CA LEU A 134 -12.15 6.07 -10.69
C LEU A 134 -10.94 6.41 -11.57
N SER A 135 -10.65 5.60 -12.59
CA SER A 135 -9.56 5.84 -13.54
C SER A 135 -9.76 7.14 -14.33
N THR A 136 -10.98 7.39 -14.82
CA THR A 136 -11.34 8.63 -15.51
C THR A 136 -11.16 9.84 -14.59
N ALA A 137 -11.69 9.76 -13.36
CA ALA A 137 -11.59 10.87 -12.40
C ALA A 137 -10.13 11.19 -12.04
N ILE A 138 -9.28 10.17 -11.87
CA ILE A 138 -7.84 10.37 -11.62
C ILE A 138 -7.16 10.98 -12.84
N ASN A 139 -7.48 10.55 -14.06
CA ASN A 139 -6.79 11.04 -15.27
C ASN A 139 -7.18 12.47 -15.67
N GLU A 140 -8.40 12.90 -15.36
CA GLU A 140 -8.95 14.19 -15.79
C GLU A 140 -8.80 15.31 -14.75
N ASP A 141 -8.56 14.98 -13.47
CA ASP A 141 -8.46 15.96 -12.38
C ASP A 141 -7.10 15.91 -11.68
N ASP A 142 -6.27 16.93 -11.93
CA ASP A 142 -4.95 17.07 -11.31
C ASP A 142 -4.99 17.13 -9.79
N ALA A 143 -6.05 17.69 -9.20
CA ALA A 143 -6.16 17.76 -7.74
C ALA A 143 -6.35 16.37 -7.12
N ALA A 144 -7.07 15.49 -7.82
CA ALA A 144 -7.28 14.10 -7.43
C ALA A 144 -6.03 13.24 -7.72
N ARG A 145 -5.37 13.49 -8.85
CA ARG A 145 -4.20 12.74 -9.33
C ARG A 145 -2.94 13.02 -8.52
N ALA A 146 -2.64 14.28 -8.27
CA ALA A 146 -1.33 14.69 -7.75
C ALA A 146 -0.96 14.05 -6.39
N PRO A 147 -1.88 13.88 -5.41
CA PRO A 147 -1.57 13.15 -4.18
C PRO A 147 -1.21 11.68 -4.41
N ILE A 148 -1.94 10.99 -5.29
CA ILE A 148 -1.73 9.59 -5.62
C ILE A 148 -0.39 9.42 -6.34
N GLU A 149 -0.10 10.27 -7.34
CA GLU A 149 1.17 10.27 -8.05
C GLU A 149 2.36 10.52 -7.11
N ARG A 150 2.25 11.46 -6.17
CA ARG A 150 3.30 11.70 -5.17
C ARG A 150 3.57 10.46 -4.31
N ILE A 151 2.52 9.77 -3.85
CA ILE A 151 2.64 8.54 -3.06
C ILE A 151 3.29 7.43 -3.90
N ALA A 152 2.84 7.24 -5.14
CA ALA A 152 3.39 6.23 -6.05
C ALA A 152 4.87 6.50 -6.35
N GLN A 153 5.24 7.75 -6.64
CA GLN A 153 6.63 8.15 -6.87
C GLN A 153 7.49 7.93 -5.61
N ALA A 154 6.99 8.26 -4.43
CA ALA A 154 7.69 8.00 -3.17
C ALA A 154 7.92 6.49 -2.96
N MET A 155 6.90 5.66 -3.20
CA MET A 155 7.00 4.21 -3.12
C MET A 155 8.06 3.65 -4.08
N VAL A 156 8.02 4.07 -5.35
CA VAL A 156 8.99 3.63 -6.37
C VAL A 156 10.41 4.08 -6.02
N ARG A 157 10.59 5.31 -5.51
CA ARG A 157 11.90 5.79 -5.04
C ARG A 157 12.45 4.94 -3.91
N THR A 158 11.62 4.61 -2.91
CA THR A 158 12.04 3.74 -1.79
C THR A 158 12.43 2.35 -2.30
N LEU A 159 11.62 1.77 -3.19
CA LEU A 159 11.90 0.47 -3.77
C LEU A 159 13.19 0.47 -4.59
N ALA A 160 13.40 1.47 -5.44
CA ALA A 160 14.61 1.60 -6.25
C ALA A 160 15.86 1.78 -5.38
N ALA A 161 15.79 2.64 -4.36
CA ALA A 161 16.89 2.85 -3.41
C ALA A 161 17.24 1.55 -2.66
N ARG A 162 16.23 0.78 -2.27
CA ARG A 162 16.43 -0.53 -1.63
C ARG A 162 17.12 -1.52 -2.58
N ASN A 163 16.65 -1.64 -3.82
CA ASN A 163 17.24 -2.54 -4.80
C ASN A 163 18.69 -2.15 -5.12
N ALA A 164 19.00 -0.85 -5.13
CA ALA A 164 20.38 -0.36 -5.30
C ALA A 164 21.28 -0.71 -4.10
N ALA A 165 20.74 -0.66 -2.88
CA ALA A 165 21.49 -1.01 -1.66
C ALA A 165 21.70 -2.53 -1.48
N ALA A 166 20.82 -3.35 -2.05
CA ALA A 166 20.88 -4.81 -2.02
C ALA A 166 20.67 -5.37 -3.43
N PRO A 167 21.66 -5.21 -4.33
CA PRO A 167 21.51 -5.67 -5.71
C PRO A 167 21.24 -7.18 -5.75
N PRO A 168 20.38 -7.65 -6.68
CA PRO A 168 20.10 -9.06 -6.81
C PRO A 168 21.42 -9.83 -7.01
N LYS A 169 21.68 -10.78 -6.11
CA LYS A 169 22.88 -11.61 -6.21
C LYS A 169 22.78 -12.42 -7.50
N PRO A 170 23.87 -12.57 -8.26
CA PRO A 170 23.87 -13.40 -9.46
C PRO A 170 23.45 -14.83 -9.06
N THR A 171 22.38 -15.32 -9.69
CA THR A 171 21.98 -16.72 -9.59
C THR A 171 22.95 -17.54 -10.42
N LEU A 172 23.71 -18.42 -9.76
CA LEU A 172 24.44 -19.46 -10.49
C LEU A 172 23.38 -20.38 -11.10
N PRO A 173 23.42 -20.66 -12.41
CA PRO A 173 22.57 -21.70 -12.98
C PRO A 173 22.92 -23.01 -12.28
N THR A 174 21.98 -23.55 -11.51
CA THR A 174 22.09 -24.90 -10.97
C THR A 174 22.08 -25.85 -12.15
N LEU A 175 23.18 -26.58 -12.34
CA LEU A 175 23.34 -27.67 -13.29
C LEU A 175 22.38 -28.83 -12.98
#